data_AF-A0A165VGF3-F1
#
_entry.id   AF-A0A165VGF3-F1
#
_cell.length_a   1.000
_cell.length_b   1.000
_cell.length_c   1.000
_cell.angle_alpha   90.00
_cell.angle_beta   90.00
_cell.angle_gamma   90.00
#
_symmetry.space_group_name_H-M   'P 1'
#
loop_
_entity.id
_entity.type
_entity.pdbx_description
1 polymer ?
#
loop_
_entity_poly.entity_id
_entity_poly.type
_entity_poly.pdbx_seq_one_letter_code
_entity_poly.pdbx_strand_id
1 'polypeptide(L)'
;YHNIGLINFLAALGHPIQYGFMEIPSRGVKEGKVSDDIVFLSAIEEADHVIGPTSVAMNEKKQLIEELVAVCHQRGIPVKATEDVTLMVYAEAYVSG
;
A
#
# COMPACT_ATOMS: atom_id res chain seq x y z
N TYR A 1 -17.26 -0.83 8.87
CA TYR A 1 -17.32 -2.28 8.58
C TYR A 1 -16.84 -2.48 7.14
N HIS A 2 -15.61 -2.89 6.80
CA HIS A 2 -14.50 -3.49 7.53
C HIS A 2 -13.22 -3.21 6.73
N ASN A 3 -12.23 -2.60 7.37
CA ASN A 3 -10.90 -2.30 6.83
C ASN A 3 -9.90 -3.43 7.17
N ILE A 4 -10.37 -4.67 7.27
CA ILE A 4 -9.62 -5.77 7.90
C ILE A 4 -8.35 -6.08 7.13
N GLY A 5 -8.38 -5.98 5.79
CA GLY A 5 -7.21 -6.22 4.95
C GLY A 5 -6.07 -5.27 5.25
N LEU A 6 -6.37 -3.98 5.09
CA LEU A 6 -5.39 -2.92 5.27
C LEU A 6 -4.94 -2.78 6.72
N ILE A 7 -5.84 -2.98 7.69
CA ILE A 7 -5.48 -3.04 9.13
C ILE A 7 -4.48 -4.17 9.39
N ASN A 8 -4.78 -5.39 8.95
CA ASN A 8 -3.88 -6.53 9.16
C ASN A 8 -2.54 -6.33 8.48
N PHE A 9 -2.55 -5.76 7.27
CA PHE A 9 -1.35 -5.45 6.53
C PHE A 9 -0.49 -4.41 7.26
N LEU A 10 -1.08 -3.28 7.69
CA LEU A 10 -0.37 -2.25 8.45
C LEU A 10 0.19 -2.77 9.77
N ALA A 11 -0.58 -3.61 10.48
CA ALA A 11 -0.11 -4.27 11.69
C ALA A 11 1.10 -5.16 11.41
N ALA A 12 1.08 -5.91 10.28
CA ALA A 12 2.21 -6.73 9.86
C ALA A 12 3.45 -5.90 9.49
N LEU A 13 3.26 -4.67 9.02
CA LEU A 13 4.33 -3.70 8.77
C LEU A 13 4.79 -2.96 10.04
N GLY A 14 4.11 -3.15 11.17
CA GLY A 14 4.42 -2.48 12.45
C GLY A 14 3.94 -1.03 12.54
N HIS A 15 3.05 -0.59 11.66
CA HIS A 15 2.48 0.75 11.72
C HIS A 15 1.41 0.84 12.80
N PRO A 16 1.36 1.94 13.60
CA PRO A 16 0.31 2.16 14.57
C PRO A 16 -1.04 2.32 13.86
N ILE A 17 -2.10 1.76 14.46
CA ILE A 17 -3.45 1.78 13.89
C ILE A 17 -4.36 2.55 14.84
N GLN A 18 -5.10 3.52 14.29
CA GLN A 18 -6.08 4.31 15.03
C GLN A 18 -7.50 3.90 14.65
N TYR A 19 -8.42 3.93 15.61
CA TYR A 19 -9.83 3.65 15.34
C TYR A 19 -10.47 4.84 14.60
N GLY A 20 -11.04 4.59 13.40
CA GLY A 20 -11.75 5.62 12.64
C GLY A 20 -11.65 5.41 11.12
N PHE A 21 -12.09 6.42 10.35
CA PHE A 21 -11.86 6.50 8.91
C PHE A 21 -10.39 6.79 8.66
N MET A 22 -9.61 5.74 8.48
CA MET A 22 -8.19 5.86 8.20
C MET A 22 -7.94 6.09 6.71
N GLU A 23 -7.09 7.07 6.44
CA GLU A 23 -6.46 7.26 5.16
C GLU A 23 -4.97 6.95 5.28
N ILE A 24 -4.41 6.42 4.20
CA ILE A 24 -2.99 6.07 4.14
C ILE A 24 -2.33 6.84 3.01
N PRO A 25 -1.36 7.73 3.33
CA PRO A 25 -0.52 8.31 2.31
C PRO A 25 0.20 7.20 1.55
N SER A 26 -0.09 7.12 0.27
CA SER A 26 0.46 6.13 -0.65
C SER A 26 0.96 6.83 -1.91
N ARG A 27 1.87 6.19 -2.64
CA ARG A 27 2.34 6.67 -3.94
C ARG A 27 1.75 5.81 -5.05
N GLY A 28 1.36 6.46 -6.13
CA GLY A 28 0.94 5.77 -7.36
C GLY A 28 2.09 4.94 -7.94
N VAL A 29 1.78 3.76 -8.46
CA VAL A 29 2.70 2.94 -9.26
C VAL A 29 2.10 2.75 -10.64
N LYS A 30 2.91 3.03 -11.66
CA LYS A 30 2.53 2.81 -13.06
C LYS A 30 3.70 2.14 -13.77
N GLU A 31 3.42 0.99 -14.40
CA GLU A 31 4.43 0.23 -15.16
C GLU A 31 5.69 -0.05 -14.31
N GLY A 32 5.49 -0.46 -13.05
CA GLY A 32 6.56 -0.77 -12.09
C GLY A 32 7.34 0.46 -11.58
N LYS A 33 6.97 1.68 -11.98
CA LYS A 33 7.60 2.92 -11.54
C LYS A 33 6.74 3.65 -10.51
N VAL A 34 7.33 3.99 -9.38
CA VAL A 34 6.69 4.73 -8.30
C VAL A 34 6.69 6.23 -8.62
N SER A 35 5.51 6.86 -8.55
CA SER A 35 5.34 8.31 -8.71
C SER A 35 5.76 9.07 -7.45
N ASP A 36 6.02 10.36 -7.62
CA ASP A 36 6.20 11.30 -6.52
C ASP A 36 4.87 11.82 -5.95
N ASP A 37 3.78 11.63 -6.68
CA ASP A 37 2.46 12.05 -6.25
C ASP A 37 1.96 11.19 -5.09
N ILE A 38 1.58 11.87 -4.01
CA ILE A 38 0.95 11.26 -2.84
C ILE A 38 -0.56 11.22 -3.09
N VAL A 39 -1.12 10.03 -2.96
CA VAL A 39 -2.57 9.77 -2.94
C VAL A 39 -2.96 9.27 -1.56
N PHE A 40 -4.14 9.65 -1.10
CA PHE A 40 -4.67 9.18 0.17
C PHE A 40 -5.59 8.01 -0.09
N LEU A 41 -5.12 6.82 0.26
CA LEU A 41 -5.88 5.59 0.08
C LEU A 41 -6.84 5.44 1.26
N SER A 42 -8.14 5.46 1.00
CA SER A 42 -9.11 5.06 2.00
C SER A 42 -9.18 3.53 2.07
N ALA A 43 -9.51 3.01 3.24
CA ALA A 43 -9.67 1.58 3.41
C ALA A 43 -10.89 0.98 2.69
N ILE A 44 -11.79 1.83 2.16
CA ILE A 44 -12.92 1.39 1.32
C ILE A 44 -12.42 1.04 -0.08
N GLU A 45 -11.44 1.81 -0.58
CA GLU A 45 -10.80 1.62 -1.89
C GLU A 45 -9.72 0.52 -1.86
N GLU A 46 -9.41 -0.06 -0.70
CA GLU A 46 -8.35 -1.08 -0.54
C GLU A 46 -8.50 -2.26 -1.52
N ALA A 47 -9.75 -2.63 -1.85
CA ALA A 47 -10.05 -3.80 -2.65
C ALA A 47 -9.74 -3.59 -4.14
N ASP A 48 -9.77 -2.34 -4.60
CA ASP A 48 -9.51 -1.96 -5.99
C ASP A 48 -8.01 -1.83 -6.28
N HIS A 49 -7.19 -1.84 -5.23
CA HIS A 49 -5.76 -1.64 -5.32
C HIS A 49 -4.96 -2.88 -4.90
N VAL A 50 -3.79 -3.02 -5.52
CA VAL A 50 -2.71 -3.90 -5.08
C VAL A 50 -1.67 -3.00 -4.42
N ILE A 51 -1.54 -3.14 -3.09
CA ILE A 51 -0.82 -2.18 -2.27
C ILE A 51 0.45 -2.83 -1.74
N GLY A 52 1.61 -2.34 -2.18
CA GLY A 52 2.92 -2.78 -1.70
C GLY A 52 3.39 -2.01 -0.45
N PRO A 53 4.30 -2.60 0.35
CA PRO A 53 4.82 -1.98 1.56
C PRO A 53 5.93 -0.97 1.24
N THR A 54 6.24 -0.05 2.16
CA THR A 54 7.36 0.90 1.97
C THR A 54 8.74 0.24 1.87
N SER A 55 8.86 -1.05 2.24
CA SER A 55 10.13 -1.78 2.26
C SER A 55 10.58 -2.29 0.90
N VAL A 56 9.73 -2.26 -0.14
CA VAL A 56 10.11 -2.77 -1.47
C VAL A 56 11.25 -1.93 -2.05
N ALA A 57 12.31 -2.60 -2.48
CA ALA A 57 13.49 -1.93 -2.99
C ALA A 57 13.22 -1.26 -4.35
N MET A 58 13.83 -0.10 -4.55
CA MET A 58 13.74 0.69 -5.79
C MET A 58 15.13 1.06 -6.30
N ASN A 59 15.26 1.19 -7.63
CA ASN A 59 16.46 1.77 -8.24
C ASN A 59 16.43 3.31 -8.23
N GLU A 60 17.51 3.94 -8.70
CA GLU A 60 17.64 5.40 -8.79
C GLU A 60 16.56 6.07 -9.67
N LYS A 61 15.92 5.30 -10.55
CA LYS A 61 14.81 5.75 -11.42
C LYS A 61 13.43 5.52 -10.81
N LYS A 62 13.35 5.12 -9.53
CA LYS A 62 12.12 4.76 -8.79
C LYS A 62 11.38 3.57 -9.39
N GLN A 63 12.08 2.68 -10.07
CA GLN A 63 11.49 1.41 -10.49
C GLN A 63 11.69 0.39 -9.39
N LEU A 64 10.63 -0.34 -9.09
CA LEU A 64 10.66 -1.50 -8.21
C LEU A 64 11.56 -2.57 -8.84
N ILE A 65 12.50 -3.11 -8.06
CA ILE A 65 13.51 -4.06 -8.57
C ILE A 65 13.28 -5.51 -8.15
N GLU A 66 12.34 -5.74 -7.23
CA GLU A 66 11.93 -7.08 -6.84
C GLU A 66 10.99 -7.67 -7.91
N GLU A 67 10.99 -8.98 -8.08
CA GLU A 67 10.07 -9.66 -9.02
C GLU A 67 8.69 -9.89 -8.38
N LEU A 68 8.70 -10.18 -7.07
CA LEU A 68 7.52 -10.55 -6.29
C LEU A 68 7.45 -9.72 -5.02
N VAL A 69 6.26 -9.26 -4.67
CA VAL A 69 6.01 -8.40 -3.51
C VAL A 69 4.83 -8.96 -2.71
N ALA A 70 4.98 -9.01 -1.38
CA ALA A 70 3.86 -9.26 -0.47
C ALA A 70 3.01 -7.99 -0.39
N VAL A 71 1.74 -8.07 -0.80
CA VAL A 71 0.86 -6.91 -1.02
C VAL A 71 -0.42 -7.04 -0.21
N CYS A 72 -1.03 -5.93 0.20
CA CYS A 72 -2.43 -5.93 0.63
C CYS A 72 -3.33 -5.93 -0.60
N HIS A 73 -4.21 -6.92 -0.67
CA HIS A 73 -5.23 -6.99 -1.72
C HIS A 73 -6.39 -7.89 -1.27
N GLN A 74 -7.63 -7.45 -1.52
CA GLN A 74 -8.85 -8.23 -1.26
C GLN A 74 -8.89 -8.88 0.14
N ARG A 75 -8.51 -8.12 1.17
CA ARG A 75 -8.45 -8.56 2.59
C ARG A 75 -7.39 -9.61 2.94
N GLY A 76 -6.51 -9.96 2.00
CA GLY A 76 -5.38 -10.84 2.21
C GLY A 76 -4.04 -10.12 2.07
N ILE A 77 -2.98 -10.88 2.36
CA ILE A 77 -1.59 -10.48 2.10
C ILE A 77 -0.97 -11.48 1.10
N PRO A 78 -1.46 -11.57 -0.15
CA PRO A 78 -0.85 -12.43 -1.14
C PRO A 78 0.53 -11.92 -1.58
N VAL A 79 1.28 -12.77 -2.26
CA VAL A 79 2.45 -12.37 -3.04
C VAL A 79 2.02 -12.17 -4.49
N LYS A 80 2.34 -11.02 -5.08
CA LYS A 80 2.02 -10.70 -6.49
C LYS A 80 3.26 -10.25 -7.24
N ALA A 81 3.19 -10.27 -8.57
CA ALA A 81 4.23 -9.69 -9.41
C ALA A 81 4.28 -8.18 -9.22
N THR A 82 5.48 -7.61 -9.30
CA THR A 82 5.71 -6.18 -9.14
C THR A 82 4.94 -5.33 -10.17
N GLU A 83 4.68 -5.87 -11.36
CA GLU A 83 3.87 -5.22 -12.39
C GLU A 83 2.40 -5.03 -12.00
N ASP A 84 1.88 -5.86 -11.09
CA ASP A 84 0.51 -5.76 -10.58
C ASP A 84 0.37 -4.69 -9.49
N VAL A 85 1.49 -4.19 -8.93
CA VAL A 85 1.46 -3.22 -7.84
C VAL A 85 0.96 -1.87 -8.37
N THR A 86 -0.11 -1.38 -7.75
CA THR A 86 -0.76 -0.11 -8.15
C THR A 86 -0.47 1.03 -7.20
N LEU A 87 -0.23 0.72 -5.93
CA LEU A 87 0.04 1.70 -4.87
C LEU A 87 1.17 1.18 -3.98
N MET A 88 1.94 2.10 -3.43
CA MET A 88 2.99 1.83 -2.45
C MET A 88 2.75 2.67 -1.21
N VAL A 89 2.71 2.03 -0.03
CA VAL A 89 2.61 2.75 1.25
C VAL A 89 3.78 3.73 1.35
N TYR A 90 3.48 4.99 1.66
CA TYR A 90 4.48 6.05 1.79
C TYR A 90 4.72 6.48 3.24
N ALA A 91 3.67 6.56 4.05
CA ALA A 91 3.76 6.98 5.44
C ALA A 91 2.68 6.31 6.32
N GLU A 92 2.69 6.65 7.60
CA GLU A 92 1.77 6.13 8.59
C GLU A 92 0.31 6.55 8.30
N ALA A 93 -0.63 5.66 8.67
CA ALA A 93 -2.04 5.95 8.58
C ALA A 93 -2.44 7.07 9.56
N TYR A 94 -3.36 7.93 9.14
CA TYR A 94 -3.95 8.93 10.01
C TYR A 94 -5.48 8.89 9.92
N VAL A 95 -6.15 9.44 10.94
CA VAL A 95 -7.61 9.53 10.97
C VAL A 95 -8.03 10.76 10.18
N SER A 96 -8.79 10.56 9.11
CA SER A 96 -9.48 11.63 8.39
C SER A 96 -10.58 12.24 9.28
N GLY A 97 -10.67 13.57 9.28
CA GLY A 97 -11.63 14.34 10.09
C GLY A 97 -12.95 14.59 9.38
#